data_AF-A0A1Y3B6G8-F1
#
_entry.id   AF-A0A1Y3B6G8-F1
#
_cell.length_a   1.000
_cell.length_b   1.000
_cell.length_c   1.000
_cell.angle_alpha   90.00
_cell.angle_beta   90.00
_cell.angle_gamma   90.00
#
_symmetry.space_group_name_H-M   'P 1'
#
loop_
_entity.id
_entity.type
_entity.pdbx_description
1 polymer ?
#
loop_
_entity_poly.entity_id
_entity_poly.type
_entity_poly.pdbx_seq_one_letter_code
_entity_poly.pdbx_strand_id
1 'polypeptide(L)'
;MALLYRFTKLNDRFNTGIFTFIVTRSVTRDLHRDATTKDFYYGYHRWAISFTRANDRALGVFLILRNPSPSTKCYADFTLTLLNREHFSRNEQHQEKQCKFTTEHTTQVREFYFQLTKTKKNPALFIIIINL
;
A
#
# COMPACT_ATOMS: atom_id res chain seq x y z
N MET A 1 -7.43 9.14 7.66
CA MET A 1 -6.12 9.64 7.23
C MET A 1 -5.16 8.47 7.16
N ALA A 2 -4.32 8.43 6.13
CA ALA A 2 -3.22 7.48 5.99
C ALA A 2 -1.92 8.28 5.89
N LEU A 3 -0.99 8.06 6.83
CA LEU A 3 0.21 8.87 6.98
C LEU A 3 1.45 7.98 6.86
N LEU A 4 2.41 8.40 6.03
CA LEU A 4 3.74 7.81 6.02
C LEU A 4 4.41 8.12 7.36
N TYR A 5 4.63 7.08 8.15
CA TYR A 5 5.24 7.16 9.48
C TYR A 5 6.76 6.96 9.40
N ARG A 6 7.20 6.02 8.56
CA ARG A 6 8.62 5.68 8.44
C ARG A 6 8.94 5.25 7.02
N PHE A 7 10.11 5.65 6.54
CA PHE A 7 10.75 5.09 5.36
C PHE A 7 12.12 4.54 5.76
N THR A 8 12.51 3.41 5.19
CA THR A 8 13.83 2.80 5.38
C THR A 8 14.25 2.19 4.06
N LYS A 9 15.40 2.65 3.57
CA LYS A 9 16.03 2.09 2.39
C LYS A 9 17.00 0.99 2.82
N LEU A 10 16.85 -0.21 2.27
CA LEU A 10 17.86 -1.24 2.38
C LEU A 10 18.89 -1.01 1.27
N ASN A 11 20.17 -1.04 1.62
CA ASN A 11 21.26 -0.97 0.66
C ASN A 11 21.58 -2.39 0.13
N ASP A 12 20.54 -3.09 -0.30
CA ASP A 12 20.65 -4.43 -0.87
C ASP A 12 20.71 -4.38 -2.42
N ARG A 13 20.92 -5.54 -3.04
CA ARG A 13 21.05 -5.65 -4.50
C ARG A 13 19.82 -5.21 -5.30
N PHE A 14 18.66 -5.17 -4.66
CA PHE A 14 17.38 -4.82 -5.27
C PHE A 14 16.92 -3.42 -4.90
N ASN A 15 17.77 -2.65 -4.21
CA ASN A 15 17.48 -1.30 -3.78
C ASN A 15 16.08 -1.27 -3.13
N THR A 16 15.91 -2.01 -2.04
CA THR A 16 14.60 -2.22 -1.41
C THR A 16 14.18 -1.00 -0.58
N GLY A 17 12.97 -0.51 -0.78
CA GLY A 17 12.35 0.56 -0.01
C GLY A 17 11.24 0.04 0.90
N ILE A 18 11.38 0.22 2.21
CA ILE A 18 10.37 -0.14 3.20
C ILE A 18 9.65 1.12 3.67
N PHE A 19 8.34 1.18 3.47
CA PHE A 19 7.47 2.28 3.85
C PHE A 19 6.45 1.78 4.88
N THR A 20 6.33 2.48 6.00
CA THR A 20 5.35 2.16 7.05
C THR A 20 4.33 3.27 7.14
N PHE A 21 3.05 2.90 7.07
CA PHE A 21 1.92 3.81 7.13
C PHE A 21 1.06 3.53 8.36
N ILE A 22 0.64 4.61 9.02
CA ILE A 22 -0.39 4.56 10.06
C ILE A 22 -1.70 4.97 9.41
N VAL A 23 -2.69 4.07 9.45
CA VAL A 23 -4.04 4.32 8.91
C VAL A 23 -5.01 4.48 10.07
N THR A 24 -5.67 5.64 10.14
CA THR A 24 -6.59 5.95 11.24
C THR A 24 -7.83 5.07 11.21
N ARG A 25 -8.44 4.85 12.40
CA ARG A 25 -9.64 4.02 12.56
C ARG A 25 -10.79 4.40 11.63
N SER A 26 -10.93 5.69 11.33
CA SER A 26 -11.96 6.19 10.44
C SER A 26 -11.91 5.55 9.06
N VAL A 27 -10.72 5.33 8.49
CA VAL A 27 -10.55 4.71 7.17
C VAL A 27 -10.88 3.21 7.22
N THR A 28 -10.59 2.57 8.34
CA THR A 28 -10.83 1.13 8.51
C THR A 28 -12.27 0.79 8.94
N ARG A 29 -13.06 1.77 9.39
CA ARG A 29 -14.40 1.53 9.99
C ARG A 29 -15.54 2.23 9.28
N ASP A 30 -15.31 3.38 8.68
CA ASP A 30 -16.34 4.11 7.94
C ASP A 30 -16.35 3.65 6.49
N LEU A 31 -17.50 3.11 6.03
CA LEU A 31 -17.63 2.58 4.68
C LEU A 31 -17.52 3.65 3.60
N HIS A 32 -17.86 4.89 3.92
CA HIS A 32 -17.90 5.97 2.94
C HIS A 32 -16.59 6.76 2.90
N ARG A 33 -15.57 6.31 3.66
CA ARG A 33 -14.36 7.08 3.87
C ARG A 33 -13.13 6.39 3.29
N ASP A 34 -12.85 6.75 2.05
CA ASP A 34 -11.59 6.44 1.42
C ASP A 34 -10.46 7.32 1.97
N ALA A 35 -9.23 6.84 1.86
CA ALA A 35 -8.05 7.64 2.16
C ALA A 35 -6.92 7.33 1.19
N THR A 36 -6.34 8.37 0.63
CA THR A 36 -5.09 8.28 -0.14
C THR A 36 -3.97 8.95 0.64
N THR A 37 -2.78 8.34 0.65
CA THR A 37 -1.60 8.93 1.27
C THR A 37 -1.16 10.18 0.50
N LYS A 38 -0.34 11.03 1.12
CA LYS A 38 0.51 11.93 0.34
C LYS A 38 1.42 11.10 -0.57
N ASP A 39 1.80 11.70 -1.69
CA ASP A 39 2.70 11.05 -2.61
C ASP A 39 4.09 10.87 -1.99
N PHE A 40 4.74 9.75 -2.27
CA PHE A 40 6.10 9.43 -1.86
C PHE A 40 6.94 9.04 -3.08
N TYR A 41 8.24 9.25 -3.01
CA TYR A 41 9.14 9.05 -4.15
C TYR A 41 10.01 7.81 -3.95
N TYR A 42 10.08 6.95 -4.96
CA TYR A 42 10.97 5.80 -4.98
C TYR A 42 11.34 5.37 -6.39
N GLY A 43 12.63 5.09 -6.62
CA GLY A 43 13.20 4.75 -7.93
C GLY A 43 12.74 5.67 -9.05
N TYR A 44 12.90 6.99 -8.86
CA TYR A 44 12.52 8.04 -9.81
C TYR A 44 11.01 8.13 -10.14
N HIS A 45 10.18 7.36 -9.45
CA HIS A 45 8.73 7.38 -9.62
C HIS A 45 8.03 7.95 -8.39
N ARG A 46 6.87 8.56 -8.64
CA ARG A 46 5.98 9.11 -7.61
C ARG A 46 4.87 8.10 -7.36
N TRP A 47 4.70 7.71 -6.12
CA TRP A 47 3.77 6.67 -5.70
C TRP A 47 2.77 7.22 -4.70
N ALA A 48 1.60 6.61 -4.64
CA ALA A 48 0.63 6.82 -3.56
C ALA A 48 -0.02 5.49 -3.19
N ILE A 49 -0.58 5.43 -1.98
CA ILE A 49 -1.42 4.31 -1.57
C ILE A 49 -2.81 4.83 -1.30
N SER A 50 -3.80 4.18 -1.91
CA SER A 50 -5.20 4.39 -1.57
C SER A 50 -5.71 3.25 -0.70
N PHE A 51 -6.65 3.57 0.16
CA PHE A 51 -7.38 2.66 1.02
C PHE A 51 -8.86 2.92 0.76
N THR A 52 -9.59 1.92 0.29
CA THR A 52 -11.04 2.02 0.08
C THR A 52 -11.74 0.86 0.76
N ARG A 53 -12.96 1.10 1.24
CA ARG A 53 -13.71 0.05 1.92
C ARG A 53 -14.53 -0.73 0.90
N ALA A 54 -14.16 -1.98 0.65
CA ALA A 54 -14.89 -2.85 -0.28
C ALA A 54 -16.24 -3.29 0.31
N ASN A 55 -16.25 -3.62 1.61
CA ASN A 55 -17.44 -3.94 2.41
C ASN A 55 -17.11 -3.90 3.91
N ASP A 56 -18.04 -4.27 4.79
CA ASP A 56 -17.84 -4.34 6.27
C ASP A 56 -16.69 -5.24 6.74
N ARG A 57 -16.13 -6.09 5.86
CA ARG A 57 -15.11 -7.09 6.21
C ARG A 57 -13.83 -7.00 5.39
N ALA A 58 -13.80 -6.31 4.25
CA ALA A 58 -12.62 -6.24 3.36
C ALA A 58 -12.15 -4.80 3.02
N LEU A 59 -10.91 -4.47 3.32
CA LEU A 59 -10.29 -3.18 2.99
C LEU A 59 -9.47 -3.34 1.72
N GLY A 60 -9.84 -2.61 0.67
CA GLY A 60 -9.06 -2.45 -0.55
C GLY A 60 -7.85 -1.56 -0.27
N VAL A 61 -6.67 -2.00 -0.71
CA VAL A 61 -5.41 -1.26 -0.64
C VAL A 61 -4.82 -1.21 -2.04
N PHE A 62 -4.48 -0.02 -2.50
CA PHE A 62 -4.12 0.25 -3.88
C PHE A 62 -2.74 0.88 -3.95
N LEU A 63 -1.79 0.26 -4.63
CA LEU A 63 -0.53 0.94 -4.99
C LEU A 63 -0.74 1.66 -6.32
N ILE A 64 -0.44 2.96 -6.35
CA ILE A 64 -0.73 3.85 -7.48
C ILE A 64 0.56 4.50 -7.98
N LEU A 65 0.84 4.38 -9.28
CA LEU A 65 1.85 5.18 -9.95
C LEU A 65 1.26 6.55 -10.35
N ARG A 66 1.83 7.63 -9.82
CA ARG A 66 1.28 9.00 -9.96
C ARG A 66 1.98 9.75 -11.08
N ASN A 67 1.18 10.32 -11.97
CA ASN A 67 1.62 11.16 -13.09
C ASN A 67 2.81 10.56 -13.88
N PRO A 68 2.75 9.29 -14.31
CA PRO A 68 3.79 8.75 -15.17
C PRO A 68 3.89 9.55 -16.47
N SER A 69 5.10 9.79 -16.97
CA SER A 69 5.28 10.41 -18.27
C SER A 69 4.74 9.49 -19.38
N PRO A 70 4.29 10.03 -20.53
CA PRO A 70 4.00 9.23 -21.71
C PRO A 70 5.13 8.26 -22.00
N SER A 71 4.81 7.01 -22.36
CA SER A 71 5.73 5.88 -22.57
C SER A 71 6.39 5.25 -21.32
N THR A 72 6.09 5.72 -20.11
CA THR A 72 6.60 5.06 -18.88
C THR A 72 6.20 3.58 -18.84
N LYS A 73 7.21 2.72 -18.64
CA LYS A 73 7.05 1.31 -18.29
C LYS A 73 7.83 1.06 -17.01
N CYS A 74 7.14 1.09 -15.88
CA CYS A 74 7.73 0.77 -14.59
C CYS A 74 7.37 -0.66 -14.23
N TYR A 75 8.36 -1.46 -13.84
CA TYR A 75 8.16 -2.79 -13.28
C TYR A 75 8.57 -2.74 -11.82
N ALA A 76 7.73 -3.26 -10.94
CA ALA A 76 8.02 -3.29 -9.52
C ALA A 76 7.65 -4.65 -8.94
N ASP A 77 8.48 -5.12 -8.01
CA ASP A 77 8.13 -6.18 -7.08
C ASP A 77 7.72 -5.52 -5.77
N PHE A 78 6.59 -5.88 -5.18
CA PHE A 78 6.21 -5.28 -3.91
C PHE A 78 5.43 -6.25 -3.03
N THR A 79 5.50 -5.98 -1.73
CA THR A 79 4.74 -6.68 -0.70
C THR A 79 3.97 -5.66 0.11
N LEU A 80 2.66 -5.87 0.23
CA LEU A 80 1.80 -5.15 1.17
C LEU A 80 1.56 -6.05 2.38
N THR A 81 1.80 -5.52 3.58
CA THR A 81 1.57 -6.24 4.83
C THR A 81 0.69 -5.41 5.75
N LEU A 82 -0.44 -5.97 6.16
CA LEU A 82 -1.26 -5.47 7.25
C LEU A 82 -0.74 -6.07 8.56
N LEU A 83 -0.17 -5.24 9.43
CA LEU A 83 0.30 -5.72 10.71
C LEU A 83 -0.85 -5.88 11.71
N ASN A 84 -0.84 -7.02 12.36
CA ASN A 84 -1.64 -7.30 13.53
C ASN A 84 -0.91 -6.82 14.78
N ARG A 85 -1.58 -5.99 15.60
CA ARG A 85 -1.00 -5.45 16.84
C ARG A 85 -0.97 -6.43 18.00
N GLU A 86 -1.77 -7.50 17.94
CA GLU A 86 -1.83 -8.52 19.00
C GLU A 86 -0.70 -9.52 18.84
N HIS A 87 -0.49 -10.03 17.62
CA HIS A 87 0.56 -11.02 17.36
C HIS A 87 0.98 -11.05 15.89
N PHE A 88 2.28 -11.06 15.61
CA PHE A 88 2.85 -10.98 14.25
C PHE A 88 2.46 -12.16 13.35
N SER A 89 2.19 -13.35 13.91
CA SER A 89 1.76 -14.51 13.12
C SER A 89 0.40 -14.32 12.43
N ARG A 90 -0.35 -13.30 12.84
CA ARG A 90 -1.64 -12.92 12.25
C ARG A 90 -1.54 -11.74 11.30
N ASN A 91 -0.33 -11.35 10.91
CA ASN A 91 -0.14 -10.39 9.83
C ASN A 91 -0.70 -10.98 8.54
N GLU A 92 -1.41 -10.15 7.79
CA GLU A 92 -1.85 -10.51 6.44
C GLU A 92 -0.89 -9.88 5.45
N GLN A 93 -0.53 -10.59 4.40
CA GLN A 93 0.37 -10.08 3.38
C GLN A 93 -0.08 -10.48 1.98
N HIS A 94 0.16 -9.59 1.02
CA HIS A 94 0.02 -9.81 -0.41
C HIS A 94 1.34 -9.44 -1.07
N GLN A 95 1.83 -10.29 -1.97
CA GLN A 95 3.08 -10.08 -2.69
C GLN A 95 2.83 -10.15 -4.18
N GLU A 96 3.43 -9.22 -4.92
CA GLU A 96 3.44 -9.19 -6.36
C GLU A 96 4.86 -9.09 -6.91
N LYS A 97 5.05 -9.66 -8.09
CA LYS A 97 6.32 -9.62 -8.83
C LYS A 97 6.10 -9.16 -10.26
N GLN A 98 7.06 -8.42 -10.78
CA GLN A 98 7.09 -7.92 -12.15
C GLN A 98 5.79 -7.15 -12.52
N CYS A 99 5.23 -6.45 -11.54
CA CYS A 99 4.02 -5.66 -11.74
C CYS A 99 4.32 -4.50 -12.66
N LYS A 100 3.72 -4.52 -13.85
CA LYS A 100 3.83 -3.45 -14.85
C LYS A 100 2.90 -2.29 -14.49
N PHE A 101 3.44 -1.08 -14.43
CA PHE A 101 2.72 0.18 -14.32
C PHE A 101 3.02 1.05 -15.55
N THR A 102 1.98 1.50 -16.25
CA THR A 102 2.10 2.41 -17.40
C THR A 102 1.12 3.56 -17.32
N THR A 103 1.06 4.42 -18.34
CA THR A 103 0.05 5.47 -18.48
C THR A 103 -1.36 4.94 -18.78
N GLU A 104 -1.53 3.65 -19.07
CA GLU A 104 -2.84 3.04 -19.29
C GLU A 104 -3.59 2.94 -17.95
N HIS A 105 -4.78 3.54 -17.88
CA HIS A 105 -5.57 3.71 -16.64
C HIS A 105 -5.71 2.44 -15.78
N THR A 106 -5.85 1.26 -16.40
CA THR A 106 -6.03 -0.01 -15.68
C THR A 106 -4.75 -0.60 -15.09
N THR A 107 -3.56 -0.18 -15.56
CA THR A 107 -2.27 -0.71 -15.09
C THR A 107 -1.56 0.22 -14.12
N GLN A 108 -2.06 1.45 -13.95
CA GLN A 108 -1.55 2.43 -12.98
C GLN A 108 -1.78 2.02 -11.53
N VAL A 109 -2.69 1.08 -11.29
CA VAL A 109 -3.20 0.73 -9.98
C VAL A 109 -3.16 -0.79 -9.78
N ARG A 110 -2.71 -1.23 -8.61
CA ARG A 110 -2.81 -2.63 -8.17
C ARG A 110 -3.62 -2.71 -6.88
N GLU A 111 -4.72 -3.45 -6.90
CA GLU A 111 -5.71 -3.55 -5.82
C GLU A 111 -5.59 -4.86 -5.04
N PHE A 112 -5.66 -4.77 -3.71
CA PHE A 112 -5.63 -5.93 -2.80
C PHE A 112 -6.65 -5.79 -1.70
N TYR A 113 -7.31 -6.88 -1.33
CA TYR A 113 -8.25 -6.90 -0.22
C TYR A 113 -7.66 -7.56 1.02
N PHE A 114 -7.72 -6.86 2.15
CA PHE A 114 -7.35 -7.36 3.47
C PHE A 114 -8.60 -7.59 4.32
N GLN A 115 -8.63 -8.68 5.08
CA GLN A 115 -9.76 -8.99 5.94
C GLN A 115 -9.65 -8.20 7.26
N LEU A 116 -10.64 -7.36 7.51
CA LEU A 116 -10.78 -6.68 8.80
C LEU A 116 -11.57 -7.58 9.75
N THR A 117 -10.87 -8.23 10.68
CA THR A 117 -11.50 -8.95 11.77
C THR A 117 -12.24 -7.98 12.70
N LYS A 118 -13.46 -8.34 13.14
CA LYS A 118 -14.35 -7.53 13.99
C LYS A 118 -13.70 -6.99 15.28
N THR A 119 -12.58 -7.56 15.72
CA THR A 119 -11.86 -7.21 16.95
C THR A 119 -10.94 -5.99 16.85
N LYS A 120 -10.68 -5.45 15.64
CA LYS A 120 -9.67 -4.38 15.44
C LYS A 120 -10.19 -3.02 15.95
N LYS A 121 -10.18 -2.83 17.27
CA LYS A 121 -10.44 -1.56 17.98
C LYS A 121 -9.39 -0.47 17.70
N ASN A 122 -8.36 -0.67 16.87
CA ASN A 122 -7.20 0.21 16.77
C ASN A 122 -6.82 0.60 15.32
N PRO A 123 -6.13 1.74 15.13
CA PRO A 123 -5.62 2.13 13.82
C PRO A 123 -4.70 1.03 13.26
N ALA A 124 -4.87 0.71 11.97
CA ALA A 124 -4.09 -0.32 11.30
C ALA A 124 -2.70 0.21 10.93
N LEU A 125 -1.67 -0.63 11.10
CA LEU A 125 -0.34 -0.34 10.57
C LEU A 125 -0.17 -1.13 9.28
N PHE A 126 0.18 -0.45 8.21
CA PHE A 126 0.52 -1.07 6.93
C PHE A 126 2.00 -0.90 6.68
N ILE A 127 2.67 -1.99 6.31
CA ILE A 127 4.03 -1.96 5.78
C ILE A 127 3.95 -2.26 4.30
N ILE A 128 4.71 -1.50 3.52
CA ILE A 128 4.87 -1.71 2.09
C ILE A 128 6.34 -1.82 1.82
N ILE A 129 6.72 -2.90 1.15
CA ILE A 129 8.08 -3.16 0.71
C ILE A 129 8.05 -3.06 -0.81
N ILE A 130 8.80 -2.14 -1.40
CA ILE A 130 8.92 -1.97 -2.85
C ILE A 130 10.36 -2.27 -3.24
N ASN A 131 10.54 -3.17 -4.19
CA ASN A 131 11.80 -3.46 -4.85
C ASN A 131 11.66 -3.05 -6.33
N LEU A 132 12.63 -2.28 -6.83
CA LEU A 132 12.62 -1.71 -8.19
C LEU A 132 13.85 -2.17 -8.96
#